data_AF-A0A382TX58-F1
#
_entry.id   AF-A0A382TX58-F1
#
_cell.length_a   1.000
_cell.length_b   1.000
_cell.length_c   1.000
_cell.angle_alpha   90.00
_cell.angle_beta   90.00
_cell.angle_gamma   90.00
#
_symmetry.space_group_name_H-M   'P 1'
#
loop_
_entity.id
_entity.type
_entity.pdbx_description
1 polymer ?
#
loop_
_entity_poly.entity_id
_entity_poly.type
_entity_poly.pdbx_seq_one_letter_code
_entity_poly.pdbx_strand_id
1 'polypeptide(L)'
;MANQISVKEGKDDERYEVINKITTAFTGGTKKQGAVGEILLINILQQAGFREGKDFEAQKKFDGEFDGEFRRKYPDIILHLPDNRNLIIDSKLSLNAWREYCEATDEITKNDAHKRHVISVRTHIKKLSEANYKKLY
;
A
#
# COMPACT_ATOMS: atom_id res chain seq x y z
N MET A 1 -1.31 34.31 18.80
CA MET A 1 -2.51 33.54 18.37
C MET A 1 -2.66 33.44 16.84
N ALA A 2 -2.17 34.39 16.02
CA ALA A 2 -2.27 34.30 14.56
C ALA A 2 -1.48 33.14 13.91
N ASN A 3 -0.35 32.74 14.50
CA ASN A 3 0.55 31.73 13.91
C ASN A 3 0.02 30.28 13.99
N GLN A 4 -0.95 29.99 14.88
CA GLN A 4 -1.54 28.64 14.98
C GLN A 4 -2.75 28.44 14.05
N ILE A 5 -3.40 29.53 13.61
CA ILE A 5 -4.58 29.48 12.74
C ILE A 5 -4.14 29.23 11.30
N SER A 6 -3.10 29.93 10.82
CA SER A 6 -2.56 29.75 9.47
C SER A 6 -1.92 28.37 9.24
N VAL A 7 -1.35 27.74 10.28
CA VAL A 7 -0.80 26.37 10.21
C VAL A 7 -1.92 25.30 10.17
N LYS A 8 -3.10 25.59 10.70
CA LYS A 8 -4.26 24.68 10.64
C LYS A 8 -4.90 24.68 9.25
N GLU A 9 -5.11 25.86 8.65
CA GLU A 9 -5.65 25.97 7.28
C GLU A 9 -4.77 25.26 6.25
N GLY A 10 -3.44 25.47 6.29
CA GLY A 10 -2.52 24.80 5.36
C GLY A 10 -2.46 23.26 5.50
N LYS A 11 -2.70 22.72 6.70
CA LYS A 11 -2.75 21.26 6.93
C LYS A 11 -4.04 20.63 6.42
N ASP A 12 -5.14 21.36 6.43
CA ASP A 12 -6.42 20.87 5.93
C ASP A 12 -6.41 20.86 4.39
N ASP A 13 -5.84 21.89 3.74
CA ASP A 13 -5.67 21.94 2.28
C ASP A 13 -4.79 20.78 1.75
N GLU A 14 -3.68 20.49 2.42
CA GLU A 14 -2.80 19.38 2.08
C GLU A 14 -3.50 18.01 2.23
N ARG A 15 -4.36 17.87 3.26
CA ARG A 15 -5.21 16.68 3.44
C ARG A 15 -6.26 16.53 2.34
N TYR A 16 -6.91 17.61 1.94
CA TYR A 16 -7.89 17.60 0.84
C TYR A 16 -7.24 17.21 -0.48
N GLU A 17 -6.05 17.72 -0.77
CA GLU A 17 -5.31 17.35 -1.97
C GLU A 17 -4.93 15.86 -1.97
N VAL A 18 -4.49 15.33 -0.83
CA VAL A 18 -4.21 13.90 -0.66
C VAL A 18 -5.46 13.06 -0.87
N ILE A 19 -6.61 13.44 -0.29
CA ILE A 19 -7.89 12.72 -0.46
C ILE A 19 -8.33 12.71 -1.93
N ASN A 20 -8.19 13.83 -2.64
CA ASN A 20 -8.54 13.92 -4.05
C ASN A 20 -7.60 13.09 -4.94
N LYS A 21 -6.30 13.09 -4.66
CA LYS A 21 -5.31 12.21 -5.34
C LYS A 21 -5.62 10.74 -5.07
N ILE A 22 -5.99 10.39 -3.85
CA ILE A 22 -6.42 9.04 -3.45
C ILE A 22 -7.67 8.61 -4.24
N THR A 23 -8.71 9.43 -4.24
CA THR A 23 -9.99 9.14 -4.92
C THR A 23 -9.78 8.94 -6.43
N THR A 24 -9.00 9.82 -7.06
CA THR A 24 -8.70 9.76 -8.50
C THR A 24 -7.77 8.59 -8.86
N ALA A 25 -6.84 8.24 -7.98
CA ALA A 25 -5.93 7.14 -8.24
C ALA A 25 -6.59 5.78 -8.06
N PHE A 26 -7.54 5.66 -7.13
CA PHE A 26 -8.40 4.49 -7.06
C PHE A 26 -9.16 4.32 -8.38
N THR A 27 -9.71 5.36 -8.99
CA THR A 27 -10.42 5.23 -10.28
C THR A 27 -9.53 4.99 -11.50
N GLY A 28 -8.19 5.12 -11.38
CA GLY A 28 -7.22 4.85 -12.44
C GLY A 28 -6.79 3.39 -12.62
N GLY A 29 -5.91 3.12 -13.59
CA GLY A 29 -5.36 1.78 -13.85
C GLY A 29 -4.42 1.25 -12.75
N THR A 30 -4.21 -0.07 -12.72
CA THR A 30 -3.53 -0.82 -11.64
C THR A 30 -2.19 -0.25 -11.16
N LYS A 31 -1.36 0.29 -12.07
CA LYS A 31 -0.07 0.91 -11.69
C LYS A 31 -0.24 2.20 -10.88
N LYS A 32 -1.24 3.03 -11.23
CA LYS A 32 -1.53 4.28 -10.50
C LYS A 32 -2.13 4.01 -9.13
N GLN A 33 -2.99 2.99 -9.04
CA GLN A 33 -3.54 2.51 -7.76
C GLN A 33 -2.42 2.06 -6.81
N GLY A 34 -1.45 1.29 -7.31
CA GLY A 34 -0.30 0.84 -6.51
C GLY A 34 0.52 2.01 -5.97
N ALA A 35 0.91 2.95 -6.84
CA ALA A 35 1.71 4.12 -6.42
C ALA A 35 1.02 4.98 -5.35
N VAL A 36 -0.31 5.13 -5.41
CA VAL A 36 -1.04 5.91 -4.41
C VAL A 36 -1.32 5.12 -3.13
N GLY A 37 -1.48 3.80 -3.21
CA GLY A 37 -1.49 2.94 -2.03
C GLY A 37 -0.19 3.06 -1.22
N GLU A 38 0.96 3.10 -1.91
CA GLU A 38 2.26 3.27 -1.27
C GLU A 38 2.40 4.65 -0.58
N ILE A 39 1.97 5.74 -1.24
CA ILE A 39 1.95 7.08 -0.63
C ILE A 39 1.05 7.13 0.61
N LEU A 40 -0.14 6.53 0.52
CA LEU A 40 -1.07 6.46 1.67
C LEU A 40 -0.45 5.68 2.84
N LEU A 41 0.22 4.56 2.56
CA LEU A 41 0.88 3.77 3.57
C LEU A 41 2.00 4.56 4.28
N ILE A 42 2.83 5.29 3.53
CA ILE A 42 3.85 6.19 4.09
C ILE A 42 3.19 7.24 4.99
N ASN A 43 2.13 7.88 4.52
CA ASN A 43 1.40 8.90 5.28
C ASN A 43 0.81 8.33 6.58
N ILE A 44 0.27 7.11 6.57
CA ILE A 44 -0.26 6.43 7.77
C ILE A 44 0.87 6.19 8.78
N LEU A 45 2.02 5.70 8.33
CA LEU A 45 3.17 5.45 9.19
C LEU A 45 3.71 6.74 9.82
N GLN A 46 3.87 7.79 9.03
CA GLN A 46 4.30 9.10 9.53
C GLN A 46 3.31 9.68 10.54
N GLN A 47 2.00 9.57 10.29
CA GLN A 47 0.97 10.01 11.23
C GLN A 47 0.92 9.19 12.52
N ALA A 48 1.27 7.90 12.45
CA ALA A 48 1.45 7.04 13.62
C ALA A 48 2.76 7.32 14.38
N GLY A 49 3.59 8.24 13.90
CA GLY A 49 4.83 8.68 14.56
C GLY A 49 6.09 7.93 14.13
N PHE A 50 6.01 7.07 13.11
CA PHE A 50 7.17 6.40 12.54
C PHE A 50 7.95 7.35 11.62
N ARG A 51 9.28 7.35 11.73
CA ARG A 51 10.18 8.18 10.92
C ARG A 51 10.80 7.37 9.81
N GLU A 52 10.73 7.88 8.60
CA GLU A 52 11.42 7.30 7.45
C GLU A 52 12.95 7.35 7.65
N GLY A 53 13.65 6.30 7.24
CA GLY A 53 15.09 6.13 7.42
C GLY A 53 15.53 5.76 8.84
N LYS A 54 14.59 5.66 9.80
CA LYS A 54 14.88 5.21 11.16
C LYS A 54 13.95 4.10 11.63
N ASP A 55 12.65 4.36 11.63
CA ASP A 55 11.66 3.40 12.09
C ASP A 55 11.09 2.60 10.90
N PHE A 56 11.12 3.13 9.68
CA PHE A 56 10.83 2.37 8.45
C PHE A 56 11.65 2.84 7.25
N GLU A 57 11.74 2.01 6.22
CA GLU A 57 12.31 2.31 4.91
C GLU A 57 11.27 2.03 3.81
N ALA A 58 11.04 3.01 2.93
CA ALA A 58 10.20 2.83 1.74
C ALA A 58 11.06 2.43 0.53
N GLN A 59 10.59 1.46 -0.27
CA GLN A 59 11.21 1.03 -1.53
C GLN A 59 12.75 0.89 -1.52
N LYS A 60 13.34 0.20 -0.54
CA LYS A 60 14.77 -0.14 -0.67
C LYS A 60 14.94 -1.03 -1.91
N LYS A 61 15.75 -0.58 -2.87
CA LYS A 61 16.16 -1.42 -3.99
C LYS A 61 17.13 -2.47 -3.47
N PHE A 62 16.67 -3.72 -3.36
CA PHE A 62 17.59 -4.85 -3.22
C PHE A 62 17.95 -5.33 -4.61
N ASP A 63 19.15 -4.95 -5.06
CA ASP A 63 19.81 -5.61 -6.16
C ASP A 63 20.63 -6.75 -5.53
N GLY A 64 20.12 -7.97 -5.60
CA GLY A 64 20.76 -9.14 -4.99
C GLY A 64 20.45 -10.42 -5.74
N GLU A 65 21.48 -11.25 -5.92
CA GLU A 65 21.37 -12.58 -6.50
C GLU A 65 20.92 -13.57 -5.41
N PHE A 66 19.79 -14.24 -5.63
CA PHE A 66 19.26 -15.26 -4.72
C PHE A 66 18.99 -16.53 -5.51
N ASP A 67 19.60 -17.65 -5.09
CA ASP A 67 19.52 -18.95 -5.77
C ASP A 67 19.90 -18.90 -7.28
N GLY A 68 20.88 -18.07 -7.66
CA GLY A 68 21.35 -17.92 -9.05
C GLY A 68 20.40 -17.15 -9.98
N GLU A 69 19.30 -16.61 -9.45
CA GLU A 69 18.37 -15.73 -10.17
C GLU A 69 18.38 -14.33 -9.57
N PHE A 70 18.44 -13.31 -10.43
CA PHE A 70 18.28 -11.92 -10.05
C PHE A 70 16.81 -11.63 -9.71
N ARG A 71 16.37 -11.97 -8.49
CA ARG A 71 14.99 -11.77 -8.06
C ARG A 71 14.83 -10.41 -7.38
N ARG A 72 14.43 -9.42 -8.17
CA ARG A 72 13.97 -8.12 -7.70
C ARG A 72 12.66 -8.26 -6.92
N LYS A 73 12.75 -8.47 -5.61
CA LYS A 73 11.60 -8.40 -4.70
C LYS A 73 11.70 -7.10 -3.93
N TYR A 74 10.97 -6.10 -4.39
CA TYR A 74 10.85 -4.81 -3.73
C TYR A 74 9.66 -4.88 -2.79
N PRO A 75 9.85 -5.05 -1.47
CA PRO A 75 8.77 -4.76 -0.55
C PRO A 75 8.47 -3.26 -0.62
N ASP A 76 7.20 -2.89 -0.44
CA ASP A 76 6.81 -1.49 -0.48
C ASP A 76 7.42 -0.76 0.73
N ILE A 77 7.36 -1.38 1.91
CA ILE A 77 7.92 -0.86 3.16
C ILE A 77 8.56 -1.95 4.03
N ILE A 78 9.67 -1.60 4.68
CA ILE A 78 10.29 -2.35 5.77
C ILE A 78 10.13 -1.54 7.05
N LEU A 79 9.42 -2.07 8.04
CA LEU A 79 9.25 -1.45 9.34
C LEU A 79 10.19 -2.10 10.36
N HIS A 80 11.04 -1.30 10.99
CA HIS A 80 11.97 -1.74 12.02
C HIS A 80 11.27 -1.79 13.37
N LEU A 81 11.22 -2.98 13.96
CA LEU A 81 10.65 -3.25 15.26
C LEU A 81 11.76 -3.39 16.31
N PRO A 82 11.43 -3.25 17.60
CA PRO A 82 12.34 -3.58 18.69
C PRO A 82 12.88 -5.01 18.57
N ASP A 83 14.04 -5.24 19.20
CA ASP A 83 14.80 -6.49 19.16
C ASP A 83 15.37 -6.84 17.78
N ASN A 84 15.68 -5.80 16.98
CA ASN A 84 16.26 -5.93 15.64
C ASN A 84 15.40 -6.79 14.69
N ARG A 85 14.07 -6.71 14.84
CA ARG A 85 13.10 -7.42 14.01
C ARG A 85 12.61 -6.52 12.88
N ASN A 86 12.30 -7.10 11.74
CA ASN A 86 11.76 -6.38 10.59
C ASN A 86 10.36 -6.91 10.24
N LEU A 87 9.41 -6.00 10.02
CA LEU A 87 8.10 -6.30 9.46
C LEU A 87 8.07 -5.80 8.02
N ILE A 88 7.81 -6.74 7.10
CA ILE A 88 7.70 -6.44 5.67
C ILE A 88 6.24 -6.17 5.33
N ILE A 89 5.98 -5.02 4.72
CA ILE A 89 4.65 -4.60 4.28
C ILE A 89 4.64 -4.49 2.75
N ASP A 90 3.76 -5.28 2.12
CA ASP A 90 3.44 -5.18 0.70
C ASP A 90 1.98 -4.75 0.57
N SER A 91 1.74 -3.66 -0.18
CA SER A 91 0.45 -2.98 -0.26
C SER A 91 -0.32 -3.29 -1.56
N LYS A 92 0.19 -4.20 -2.39
CA LYS A 92 -0.28 -4.39 -3.78
C LYS A 92 -1.51 -5.29 -3.89
N LEU A 93 -2.64 -4.84 -3.37
CA LEU A 93 -3.95 -5.49 -3.57
C LEU A 93 -4.74 -4.81 -4.71
N SER A 94 -5.36 -5.60 -5.58
CA SER A 94 -6.30 -5.10 -6.59
C SER A 94 -7.68 -4.86 -5.96
N LEU A 95 -8.18 -3.63 -6.06
CA LEU A 95 -9.52 -3.27 -5.57
C LEU A 95 -10.59 -3.25 -6.67
N ASN A 96 -10.26 -3.65 -7.90
CA ASN A 96 -11.20 -3.54 -9.02
C ASN A 96 -12.47 -4.37 -8.80
N ALA A 97 -12.33 -5.64 -8.38
CA ALA A 97 -13.48 -6.50 -8.08
C ALA A 97 -14.28 -6.02 -6.85
N TRP A 98 -13.60 -5.39 -5.89
CA TRP A 98 -14.28 -4.77 -4.75
C TRP A 98 -15.09 -3.54 -5.17
N ARG A 99 -14.53 -2.68 -6.02
CA ARG A 99 -15.26 -1.55 -6.58
C ARG A 99 -16.48 -2.01 -7.36
N GLU A 100 -16.30 -2.95 -8.27
CA GLU A 100 -17.40 -3.47 -9.08
C GLU A 100 -18.49 -4.11 -8.21
N TYR A 101 -18.10 -4.78 -7.11
CA TYR A 101 -19.06 -5.28 -6.12
C TYR A 101 -19.88 -4.15 -5.47
N CYS A 102 -19.22 -3.04 -5.11
CA CYS A 102 -19.88 -1.89 -4.49
C CYS A 102 -20.76 -1.10 -5.48
N GLU A 103 -20.39 -1.05 -6.75
CA GLU A 103 -21.10 -0.32 -7.81
C GLU A 103 -22.19 -1.16 -8.50
N ALA A 104 -22.19 -2.48 -8.31
CA ALA A 104 -23.17 -3.38 -8.92
C ALA A 104 -24.60 -3.06 -8.47
N THR A 105 -25.50 -2.96 -9.44
CA THR A 105 -26.93 -2.67 -9.21
C THR A 105 -27.80 -3.93 -9.27
N ASP A 106 -27.26 -5.03 -9.80
CA ASP A 106 -27.91 -6.33 -9.90
C ASP A 106 -27.15 -7.42 -9.13
N GLU A 107 -27.89 -8.42 -8.64
CA GLU A 107 -27.34 -9.51 -7.82
C GLU A 107 -26.40 -10.44 -8.57
N ILE A 108 -26.48 -10.53 -9.91
CA ILE A 108 -25.62 -11.42 -10.70
C ILE A 108 -24.21 -10.84 -10.73
N THR A 109 -24.09 -9.57 -11.13
CA THR A 109 -22.82 -8.83 -11.16
C THR A 109 -22.19 -8.76 -9.77
N LYS A 110 -23.01 -8.48 -8.75
CA LYS A 110 -22.56 -8.43 -7.36
C LYS A 110 -21.96 -9.75 -6.88
N ASN A 111 -22.62 -10.87 -7.14
CA ASN A 111 -22.10 -12.18 -6.74
C ASN A 111 -20.84 -12.60 -7.50
N ASP A 112 -20.73 -12.25 -8.79
CA ASP A 112 -19.53 -12.50 -9.57
C ASP A 112 -18.33 -11.66 -9.09
N ALA A 113 -18.54 -10.35 -8.90
CA ALA A 113 -17.52 -9.44 -8.39
C ALA A 113 -17.01 -9.86 -7.00
N HIS A 114 -17.91 -10.31 -6.11
CA HIS A 114 -17.54 -10.86 -4.81
C HIS A 114 -16.61 -12.08 -4.94
N LYS A 115 -16.95 -13.05 -5.79
CA LYS A 115 -16.12 -14.24 -6.02
C LYS A 115 -14.74 -13.85 -6.56
N ARG A 116 -14.69 -12.93 -7.52
CA ARG A 116 -13.42 -12.41 -8.06
C ARG A 116 -12.58 -11.71 -7.01
N HIS A 117 -13.20 -10.93 -6.13
CA HIS A 117 -12.49 -10.27 -5.03
C HIS A 117 -11.84 -11.29 -4.08
N VAL A 118 -12.59 -12.32 -3.65
CA VAL A 118 -12.07 -13.39 -2.79
C VAL A 118 -10.90 -14.12 -3.45
N ILE A 119 -11.03 -14.46 -4.74
CA ILE A 119 -9.95 -15.11 -5.51
C ILE A 119 -8.71 -14.20 -5.58
N SER A 120 -8.91 -12.90 -5.82
CA SER A 120 -7.83 -11.92 -5.89
C SER A 120 -7.05 -11.83 -4.57
N VAL A 121 -7.76 -11.73 -3.43
CA VAL A 121 -7.14 -11.70 -2.10
C VAL A 121 -6.35 -12.98 -1.83
N ARG A 122 -6.94 -14.16 -2.07
CA ARG A 122 -6.24 -15.44 -1.88
C ARG A 122 -5.00 -15.57 -2.75
N THR A 123 -5.09 -15.15 -4.00
CA THR A 123 -3.96 -15.16 -4.94
C THR A 123 -2.85 -14.24 -4.44
N HIS A 124 -3.20 -13.07 -3.91
CA HIS A 124 -2.24 -12.13 -3.35
C HIS A 124 -1.52 -12.70 -2.12
N ILE A 125 -2.25 -13.28 -1.16
CA ILE A 125 -1.68 -13.95 0.01
C ILE A 125 -0.70 -15.06 -0.42
N LYS A 126 -1.08 -15.89 -1.40
CA LYS A 126 -0.20 -16.95 -1.92
C LYS A 126 1.09 -16.37 -2.53
N LYS A 127 0.99 -15.32 -3.34
CA LYS A 127 2.15 -14.61 -3.90
C LYS A 127 3.07 -14.05 -2.82
N LEU A 128 2.53 -13.46 -1.76
CA LEU A 128 3.32 -12.97 -0.63
C LEU A 128 4.05 -14.10 0.10
N SER A 129 3.39 -15.25 0.30
CA SER A 129 4.02 -16.42 0.88
C SER A 129 5.17 -16.95 0.02
N GLU A 130 4.99 -16.99 -1.30
CA GLU A 130 6.02 -17.39 -2.27
C GLU A 130 7.14 -16.35 -2.42
N ALA A 131 6.85 -15.08 -2.14
CA ALA A 131 7.84 -14.02 -2.12
C ALA A 131 8.91 -14.26 -1.05
N ASN A 132 8.61 -15.05 0.00
CA ASN A 132 9.58 -15.58 0.97
C ASN A 132 10.58 -14.53 1.49
N TYR A 133 10.07 -13.36 1.88
CA TYR A 133 10.89 -12.29 2.45
C TYR A 133 11.66 -12.70 3.72
N LYS A 134 11.24 -13.78 4.38
CA LYS A 134 11.96 -14.37 5.52
C LYS A 134 13.39 -14.84 5.20
N LYS A 135 13.72 -15.07 3.92
CA LYS A 135 15.09 -15.39 3.50
C LYS A 135 15.96 -14.14 3.29
N LEU A 136 15.36 -12.95 3.23
CA LEU A 136 16.02 -11.69 2.92
C LEU A 136 16.39 -10.87 4.18
N TYR A 137 15.75 -11.12 5.33
CA TYR A 137 15.94 -10.41 6.60
C TYR A 137 15.88 -11.34 7.81
#